data_AF-A0A936KMD1-F1
#
_entry.id   AF-A0A936KMD1-F1
#
_cell.length_a   1.000
_cell.length_b   1.000
_cell.length_c   1.000
_cell.angle_alpha   90.00
_cell.angle_beta   90.00
_cell.angle_gamma   90.00
#
_symmetry.space_group_name_H-M   'P 1'
#
loop_
_entity.id
_entity.type
_entity.pdbx_description
1 polymer ?
#
loop_
_entity_poly.entity_id
_entity_poly.type
_entity_poly.pdbx_seq_one_letter_code
_entity_poly.pdbx_strand_id
1 'polypeptide(L)'
;MNLKHLILIAFAFLMPSVIFTQNLDFTFTISNSNCSSDGEITINVTGGKAPFCYDISSCPNCYTCINQNTYTFKGLPAGNHIITVSDNSVPQQKITKTITIGGNYKLPSIYSTSNKGIVTAIAKDGKRPYQYSISTDNGKTFSTPTI
;
A
#
# COMPACT_ATOMS: atom_id res chain seq x y z
N MET A 1 -8.39 52.64 -43.54
CA MET A 1 -8.37 51.48 -42.63
C MET A 1 -7.20 50.60 -43.04
N ASN A 2 -6.09 50.66 -42.31
CA ASN A 2 -4.76 50.27 -42.78
C ASN A 2 -4.52 48.77 -42.57
N LEU A 3 -4.32 48.03 -43.67
CA LEU A 3 -4.25 46.55 -43.73
C LEU A 3 -3.05 45.93 -42.98
N LYS A 4 -2.20 46.75 -42.36
CA LYS A 4 -0.97 46.33 -41.66
C LYS A 4 -1.17 45.88 -40.21
N HIS A 5 -2.35 46.03 -39.62
CA HIS A 5 -2.65 45.54 -38.26
C HIS A 5 -3.44 44.23 -38.20
N LEU A 6 -3.86 43.68 -39.36
CA LEU A 6 -4.69 42.47 -39.39
C LEU A 6 -3.88 41.17 -39.36
N ILE A 7 -2.54 41.24 -39.47
CA ILE A 7 -1.67 40.05 -39.55
C ILE A 7 -1.12 39.63 -38.18
N LEU A 8 -1.22 40.47 -37.13
CA LEU A 8 -0.72 40.11 -35.80
C LEU A 8 -1.73 39.38 -34.89
N ILE A 9 -2.99 39.22 -35.31
CA ILE A 9 -4.04 38.62 -34.46
C ILE A 9 -4.32 37.14 -34.82
N ALA A 10 -3.73 36.62 -35.91
CA ALA A 10 -3.97 35.23 -36.35
C ALA A 10 -2.84 34.22 -35.99
N PHE A 11 -1.73 34.66 -35.38
CA PHE A 11 -0.60 33.78 -35.04
C PHE A 11 -0.58 33.32 -33.57
N ALA A 12 -1.62 33.65 -32.79
CA ALA A 12 -1.74 33.24 -31.38
C ALA A 12 -2.51 31.93 -31.16
N PHE A 13 -2.94 31.24 -32.23
CA PHE A 13 -3.77 30.02 -32.15
C PHE A 13 -3.09 28.74 -32.68
N LEU A 14 -1.76 28.75 -32.78
CA LEU A 14 -0.94 27.61 -33.24
C LEU A 14 0.13 27.20 -32.23
N MET A 15 0.05 27.64 -30.98
CA MET A 15 0.84 27.01 -29.93
C MET A 15 0.17 25.67 -29.62
N PRO A 16 0.85 24.50 -29.78
CA PRO A 16 0.33 23.29 -29.18
C PRO A 16 0.11 23.61 -27.71
N SER A 17 -1.12 23.46 -27.24
CA SER A 17 -1.48 23.68 -25.85
C SER A 17 -0.46 22.95 -24.99
N VAL A 18 0.39 23.71 -24.29
CA VAL A 18 1.39 23.15 -23.38
C VAL A 18 0.59 22.44 -22.30
N ILE A 19 0.45 21.12 -22.42
CA ILE A 19 -0.22 20.32 -21.41
C ILE A 19 0.72 20.30 -20.22
N PHE A 20 0.45 21.16 -19.24
CA PHE A 20 1.18 21.15 -17.97
C PHE A 20 0.65 19.96 -17.16
N THR A 21 1.25 18.79 -17.36
CA THR A 21 0.93 17.63 -16.53
C THR A 21 1.51 17.90 -15.15
N GLN A 22 0.67 18.10 -14.14
CA GLN A 22 1.13 18.19 -12.76
C GLN A 22 1.87 16.88 -12.41
N ASN A 23 3.10 17.00 -11.91
CA ASN A 23 3.87 15.84 -11.46
C ASN A 23 3.05 15.07 -10.42
N LEU A 24 2.97 13.75 -10.59
CA LEU A 24 2.36 12.88 -9.59
C LEU A 24 3.22 12.91 -8.32
N ASP A 25 2.60 13.17 -7.19
CA ASP A 25 3.16 12.96 -5.84
C ASP A 25 2.02 12.63 -4.86
N PHE A 26 2.34 12.34 -3.61
CA PHE A 26 1.36 12.21 -2.55
C PHE A 26 1.93 12.54 -1.17
N THR A 27 1.07 12.99 -0.27
CA THR A 27 1.34 13.07 1.17
C THR A 27 0.64 11.93 1.90
N PHE A 28 0.99 11.70 3.16
CA PHE A 28 0.40 10.63 3.95
C PHE A 28 0.27 10.99 5.43
N THR A 29 -0.68 10.35 6.10
CA THR A 29 -0.81 10.35 7.57
C THR A 29 -0.82 8.91 8.09
N ILE A 30 -0.38 8.72 9.33
CA ILE A 30 -0.18 7.39 9.92
C ILE A 30 -0.94 7.28 11.24
N SER A 31 -1.59 6.15 11.45
CA SER A 31 -1.97 5.65 12.77
C SER A 31 -1.07 4.47 13.14
N ASN A 32 -0.51 4.50 14.35
CA ASN A 32 0.39 3.44 14.84
C ASN A 32 -0.38 2.15 15.14
N SER A 33 0.31 1.02 15.01
CA SER A 33 -0.22 -0.32 15.31
C SER A 33 0.10 -0.71 16.76
N ASN A 34 -0.91 -0.64 17.63
CA ASN A 34 -0.74 -0.88 19.07
C ASN A 34 -1.61 -2.06 19.52
N CYS A 35 -1.01 -3.01 20.24
CA CYS A 35 -1.68 -4.22 20.75
C CYS A 35 -2.29 -5.17 19.68
N SER A 36 -2.56 -4.70 18.46
CA SER A 36 -3.09 -5.47 17.33
C SER A 36 -2.58 -4.92 16.00
N SER A 37 -2.87 -5.61 14.88
CA SER A 37 -2.55 -5.14 13.53
C SER A 37 -3.57 -4.10 13.07
N ASP A 38 -3.62 -2.94 13.73
CA ASP A 38 -4.60 -1.86 13.53
C ASP A 38 -3.98 -0.57 12.99
N GLY A 39 -2.73 -0.61 12.52
CA GLY A 39 -2.10 0.51 11.86
C GLY A 39 -2.85 0.92 10.60
N GLU A 40 -2.85 2.22 10.32
CA GLU A 40 -3.47 2.80 9.14
C GLU A 40 -2.50 3.76 8.43
N ILE A 41 -2.53 3.75 7.09
CA ILE A 41 -1.86 4.74 6.25
C ILE A 41 -2.92 5.36 5.35
N THR A 42 -3.15 6.66 5.50
CA THR A 42 -3.99 7.43 4.56
C THR A 42 -3.11 8.18 3.58
N ILE A 43 -3.32 7.93 2.29
CA ILE A 43 -2.63 8.58 1.18
C ILE A 43 -3.48 9.73 0.66
N ASN A 44 -2.86 10.87 0.37
CA ASN A 44 -3.50 12.02 -0.30
C ASN A 44 -2.66 12.43 -1.52
N VAL A 45 -3.14 12.08 -2.71
CA VAL A 45 -2.49 12.31 -3.99
C VAL A 45 -2.55 13.78 -4.39
N THR A 46 -1.40 14.30 -4.81
CA THR A 46 -1.20 15.66 -5.30
C THR A 46 -0.66 15.62 -6.73
N GLY A 47 -1.34 16.28 -7.67
CA GLY A 47 -1.00 16.23 -9.10
C GLY A 47 -1.50 14.97 -9.79
N GLY A 48 -0.93 14.66 -10.96
CA GLY A 48 -1.33 13.54 -11.81
C GLY A 48 -2.76 13.63 -12.37
N LYS A 49 -3.24 12.53 -12.96
CA LYS A 49 -4.59 12.40 -13.54
C LYS A 49 -5.34 11.17 -13.02
N ALA A 50 -6.53 11.36 -12.45
CA ALA A 50 -7.39 10.26 -12.03
C ALA A 50 -7.87 9.38 -13.21
N PRO A 51 -8.24 8.11 -12.99
CA PRO A 51 -8.18 7.36 -11.73
C PRO A 51 -6.76 7.13 -11.23
N PHE A 52 -6.61 7.03 -9.90
CA PHE A 52 -5.36 6.65 -9.26
C PHE A 52 -5.43 5.21 -8.79
N CYS A 53 -4.35 4.45 -8.99
CA CYS A 53 -4.20 3.11 -8.45
C CYS A 53 -3.25 3.14 -7.25
N TYR A 54 -3.70 2.53 -6.16
CA TYR A 54 -3.00 2.44 -4.88
C TYR A 54 -2.60 0.98 -4.64
N ASP A 55 -1.36 0.78 -4.26
CA ASP A 55 -0.78 -0.54 -3.99
C ASP A 55 0.14 -0.49 -2.76
N ILE A 56 0.16 -1.58 -1.99
CA ILE A 56 1.00 -1.76 -0.81
C ILE A 56 1.67 -3.13 -0.86
N SER A 57 3.01 -3.16 -0.85
CA SER A 57 3.78 -4.40 -1.03
C SER A 57 3.53 -5.46 0.04
N SER A 58 3.12 -5.06 1.25
CA SER A 58 2.85 -5.99 2.36
C SER A 58 1.52 -6.74 2.23
N CYS A 59 0.71 -6.45 1.21
CA CYS A 59 -0.57 -7.10 0.98
C CYS A 59 -0.79 -7.35 -0.52
N PRO A 60 -0.63 -8.61 -0.99
CA PRO A 60 -0.77 -8.95 -2.42
C PRO A 60 -2.14 -8.63 -3.04
N ASN A 61 -3.19 -8.54 -2.21
CA ASN A 61 -4.55 -8.28 -2.65
C ASN A 61 -5.02 -6.85 -2.35
N CYS A 62 -4.10 -5.94 -1.98
CA CYS A 62 -4.41 -4.56 -1.63
C CYS A 62 -4.10 -3.59 -2.78
N TYR A 63 -4.44 -3.98 -4.00
CA TYR A 63 -4.40 -3.12 -5.18
C TYR A 63 -5.81 -2.60 -5.49
N THR A 64 -5.97 -1.29 -5.66
CA THR A 64 -7.26 -0.69 -6.03
C THR A 64 -7.07 0.54 -6.90
N CYS A 65 -7.95 0.73 -7.89
CA CYS A 65 -7.99 1.92 -8.73
C CYS A 65 -9.30 2.66 -8.54
N ILE A 66 -9.24 3.94 -8.15
CA ILE A 66 -10.41 4.74 -7.82
C ILE A 66 -10.28 6.17 -8.37
N ASN A 67 -11.42 6.81 -8.65
CA ASN A 67 -11.49 8.23 -9.02
C ASN A 67 -11.49 9.15 -7.78
N GLN A 68 -10.60 8.87 -6.84
CA GLN A 68 -10.45 9.65 -5.60
C GLN A 68 -8.96 9.86 -5.33
N ASN A 69 -8.62 11.05 -4.85
CA ASN A 69 -7.26 11.41 -4.47
C ASN A 69 -6.84 10.83 -3.11
N THR A 70 -7.77 10.25 -2.35
CA THR A 70 -7.50 9.73 -1.01
C THR A 70 -7.84 8.26 -0.93
N TYR A 71 -6.95 7.49 -0.31
CA TYR A 71 -7.18 6.08 0.00
C TYR A 71 -6.53 5.73 1.34
N THR A 72 -7.19 4.89 2.14
CA THR A 72 -6.67 4.45 3.44
C THR A 72 -6.45 2.95 3.46
N PHE A 73 -5.20 2.53 3.64
CA PHE A 73 -4.85 1.16 3.99
C PHE A 73 -5.05 0.97 5.50
N LYS A 74 -5.71 -0.12 5.87
CA LYS A 74 -6.03 -0.46 7.26
C LYS A 74 -5.52 -1.84 7.61
N GLY A 75 -5.45 -2.13 8.90
CA GLY A 75 -5.11 -3.46 9.38
C GLY A 75 -3.61 -3.77 9.30
N LEU A 76 -2.77 -2.74 9.26
CA LEU A 76 -1.35 -2.90 9.01
C LEU A 76 -0.58 -3.13 10.32
N PRO A 77 0.37 -4.07 10.37
CA PRO A 77 1.25 -4.24 11.51
C PRO A 77 2.27 -3.10 11.59
N ALA A 78 2.94 -2.92 12.74
CA ALA A 78 4.09 -2.03 12.81
C ALA A 78 5.23 -2.55 11.91
N GLY A 79 5.92 -1.63 11.22
CA GLY A 79 6.98 -1.97 10.26
C GLY A 79 7.00 -1.07 9.03
N ASN A 80 7.84 -1.44 8.06
CA ASN A 80 8.00 -0.72 6.80
C ASN A 80 7.03 -1.25 5.75
N HIS A 81 6.32 -0.34 5.10
CA HIS A 81 5.40 -0.62 3.99
C HIS A 81 5.84 0.16 2.76
N ILE A 82 5.90 -0.50 1.61
CA ILE A 82 6.20 0.18 0.34
C ILE A 82 4.87 0.48 -0.32
N ILE A 83 4.53 1.77 -0.40
CA ILE A 83 3.33 2.26 -1.07
C ILE A 83 3.70 2.72 -2.46
N THR A 84 2.88 2.32 -3.41
CA THR A 84 2.97 2.74 -4.80
C THR A 84 1.65 3.38 -5.22
N VAL A 85 1.75 4.56 -5.83
CA VAL A 85 0.62 5.24 -6.46
C VAL A 85 0.94 5.44 -7.93
N SER A 86 0.03 5.08 -8.82
CA SER A 86 0.09 5.41 -10.24
C SER A 86 -1.14 6.18 -10.69
N ASP A 87 -0.97 7.07 -11.67
CA ASP A 87 -2.07 7.83 -12.25
C ASP A 87 -2.50 7.27 -13.62
N ASN A 88 -3.36 7.99 -14.32
CA ASN A 88 -3.86 7.68 -15.64
C ASN A 88 -3.43 8.73 -16.69
N SER A 89 -2.29 9.41 -16.47
CA SER A 89 -1.72 10.32 -17.48
C SER A 89 -1.10 9.55 -18.64
N VAL A 90 -0.79 10.25 -19.73
CA VAL A 90 -0.08 9.70 -20.90
C VAL A 90 1.13 10.60 -21.16
N PRO A 91 2.37 10.15 -20.86
CA PRO A 91 2.73 8.86 -20.26
C PRO A 91 2.21 8.70 -18.82
N GLN A 92 2.00 7.46 -18.38
CA GLN A 92 1.60 7.16 -17.00
C GLN A 92 2.71 7.51 -16.03
N GLN A 93 2.37 8.16 -14.93
CA GLN A 93 3.28 8.43 -13.83
C GLN A 93 3.09 7.44 -12.69
N LYS A 94 4.17 7.15 -11.97
CA LYS A 94 4.19 6.25 -10.82
C LYS A 94 5.15 6.80 -9.77
N ILE A 95 4.72 6.83 -8.52
CA ILE A 95 5.55 7.19 -7.36
C ILE A 95 5.50 6.07 -6.33
N THR A 96 6.65 5.77 -5.76
CA THR A 96 6.80 4.79 -4.69
C THR A 96 7.46 5.43 -3.49
N LYS A 97 6.89 5.25 -2.29
CA LYS A 97 7.48 5.69 -1.02
C LYS A 97 7.48 4.55 -0.02
N THR A 98 8.53 4.49 0.81
CA THR A 98 8.55 3.62 1.98
C THR A 98 8.01 4.40 3.17
N ILE A 99 7.02 3.84 3.86
CA ILE A 99 6.36 4.45 5.01
C ILE A 99 6.50 3.49 6.19
N THR A 100 6.95 4.00 7.33
CA THR A 100 7.13 3.21 8.56
C THR A 100 5.96 3.47 9.50
N ILE A 101 5.20 2.42 9.81
CA ILE A 101 4.20 2.43 10.87
C ILE A 101 4.91 2.11 12.19
N GLY A 102 4.75 2.99 13.17
CA GLY A 102 5.24 2.77 14.53
C GLY A 102 4.26 1.94 15.38
N GLY A 103 4.64 1.69 16.62
CA GLY A 103 3.83 0.96 17.58
C GLY A 103 4.55 -0.25 18.16
N ASN A 104 3.90 -0.91 19.12
CA ASN A 104 4.48 -2.04 19.85
C ASN A 104 3.97 -3.40 19.38
N TYR A 105 2.97 -3.44 18.50
CA TYR A 105 2.46 -4.70 17.99
C TYR A 105 3.48 -5.35 17.05
N LYS A 106 3.68 -6.65 17.24
CA LYS A 106 4.48 -7.51 16.37
C LYS A 106 3.61 -8.64 15.87
N LEU A 107 3.73 -9.00 14.59
CA LEU A 107 3.04 -10.16 14.05
C LEU A 107 3.44 -11.43 14.82
N PRO A 108 2.54 -12.41 14.97
CA PRO A 108 2.89 -13.70 15.57
C PRO A 108 4.05 -14.34 14.82
N SER A 109 5.05 -14.79 15.55
CA SER A 109 6.17 -15.58 15.03
C SER A 109 6.11 -17.00 15.61
N ILE A 110 6.43 -18.00 14.80
CA ILE A 110 6.41 -19.41 15.20
C ILE A 110 7.80 -20.00 14.98
N TYR A 111 8.28 -20.76 15.97
CA TYR A 111 9.42 -21.65 15.79
C TYR A 111 9.09 -23.02 16.36
N SER A 112 9.68 -24.05 15.76
CA SER A 112 9.48 -25.45 16.13
C SER A 112 10.78 -26.08 16.62
N THR A 113 10.72 -26.85 17.69
CA THR A 113 11.82 -27.73 18.11
C THR A 113 11.39 -29.18 18.01
N SER A 114 12.30 -30.08 17.63
CA SER A 114 12.06 -31.51 17.66
C SER A 114 13.05 -32.22 18.59
N ASN A 115 12.56 -33.16 19.39
CA ASN A 115 13.39 -34.01 20.22
C ASN A 115 12.71 -35.37 20.43
N LYS A 116 13.36 -36.45 19.98
CA LYS A 116 12.93 -37.85 20.21
C LYS A 116 11.44 -38.10 19.95
N GLY A 117 10.93 -37.62 18.82
CA GLY A 117 9.53 -37.82 18.39
C GLY A 117 8.53 -36.78 18.90
N ILE A 118 8.97 -35.84 19.73
CA ILE A 118 8.15 -34.69 20.16
C ILE A 118 8.44 -33.51 19.25
N VAL A 119 7.39 -32.85 18.77
CA VAL A 119 7.46 -31.55 18.11
C VAL A 119 6.83 -30.52 19.04
N THR A 120 7.58 -29.50 19.40
CA THR A 120 7.08 -28.37 20.18
C THR A 120 6.96 -27.16 19.28
N ALA A 121 5.75 -26.64 19.13
CA ALA A 121 5.51 -25.35 18.48
C ALA A 121 5.46 -24.25 19.54
N ILE A 122 6.24 -23.18 19.35
CA ILE A 122 6.26 -22.05 20.26
C ILE A 122 5.89 -20.79 19.49
N ALA A 123 4.73 -20.22 19.82
CA ALA A 123 4.32 -18.92 19.32
C ALA A 123 4.88 -17.79 20.21
N LYS A 124 5.46 -16.78 19.57
CA LYS A 124 5.90 -15.51 20.17
C LYS A 124 5.16 -14.36 19.50
N ASP A 125 5.16 -13.20 20.17
CA ASP A 125 4.56 -11.97 19.67
C ASP A 125 3.06 -12.09 19.35
N GLY A 126 2.45 -11.07 18.75
CA GLY A 126 1.03 -11.08 18.42
C GLY A 126 0.09 -11.04 19.63
N LYS A 127 -1.21 -11.06 19.34
CA LYS A 127 -2.27 -11.05 20.35
C LYS A 127 -2.68 -12.48 20.72
N ARG A 128 -2.61 -12.81 22.01
CA ARG A 128 -3.08 -14.07 22.59
C ARG A 128 -4.63 -14.10 22.69
N PRO A 129 -5.27 -15.28 22.77
CA PRO A 129 -4.69 -16.63 22.87
C PRO A 129 -4.25 -17.21 21.51
N TYR A 130 -3.20 -18.04 21.53
CA TYR A 130 -2.79 -18.80 20.35
C TYR A 130 -3.59 -20.10 20.25
N GLN A 131 -3.91 -20.49 19.02
CA GLN A 131 -4.44 -21.82 18.72
C GLN A 131 -3.36 -22.61 17.99
N TYR A 132 -3.20 -23.88 18.36
CA TYR A 132 -2.24 -24.78 17.76
C TYR A 132 -2.99 -25.91 17.05
N SER A 133 -2.46 -26.28 15.89
CA SER A 133 -2.93 -27.44 15.13
C SER A 133 -1.73 -28.17 14.55
N ILE A 134 -1.82 -29.50 14.47
CA ILE A 134 -0.82 -30.35 13.83
C ILE A 134 -1.40 -30.99 12.58
N SER A 135 -0.59 -31.10 11.53
CA SER A 135 -0.88 -31.85 10.33
C SER A 135 0.18 -32.93 10.14
N THR A 136 -0.26 -34.13 9.77
CA THR A 136 0.61 -35.26 9.43
C THR A 136 0.56 -35.63 7.95
N ASP A 137 -0.14 -34.83 7.14
CA ASP A 137 -0.44 -35.12 5.73
C ASP A 137 -0.09 -33.95 4.80
N ASN A 138 1.00 -33.25 5.11
CA ASN A 138 1.51 -32.07 4.39
C ASN A 138 0.50 -30.92 4.30
N GLY A 139 -0.25 -30.68 5.38
CA GLY A 139 -1.16 -29.54 5.52
C GLY A 139 -2.53 -29.75 4.88
N LYS A 140 -2.93 -30.99 4.56
CA LYS A 140 -4.25 -31.28 4.00
C LYS A 140 -5.33 -31.37 5.08
N THR A 141 -4.99 -31.94 6.24
CA THR A 141 -5.85 -31.99 7.42
C THR A 141 -5.11 -31.52 8.67
N PHE A 142 -5.87 -31.01 9.63
CA PHE A 142 -5.36 -30.43 10.86
C PHE A 142 -6.13 -31.00 12.06
N SER A 143 -5.41 -31.32 13.13
CA SER A 143 -5.98 -31.78 14.40
C SER A 143 -5.45 -30.92 15.55
N THR A 144 -6.20 -30.85 16.65
CA THR A 144 -5.69 -30.26 17.90
C THR A 144 -4.58 -31.15 18.46
N PRO A 145 -3.42 -30.60 18.84
CA PRO A 145 -2.36 -31.39 19.48
C PRO A 145 -2.89 -32.03 20.76
N THR A 146 -2.63 -33.33 20.94
CA THR A 146 -2.83 -34.00 22.23
C THR A 146 -1.76 -33.49 23.19
N ILE A 147 -2.16 -33.03 24.38
CA ILE A 147 -1.27 -32.50 25.43
C ILE A 147 -0.43 -33.64 26.01
#